data_AF-A0A520ZLN1-F1
#
_entry.id   AF-A0A520ZLN1-F1
#
_cell.length_a   1.000
_cell.length_b   1.000
_cell.length_c   1.000
_cell.angle_alpha   90.00
_cell.angle_beta   90.00
_cell.angle_gamma   90.00
#
_symmetry.space_group_name_H-M   'P 1'
#
loop_
_entity.id
_entity.type
_entity.pdbx_description
1 polymer ?
#
loop_
_entity_poly.entity_id
_entity_poly.type
_entity_poly.pdbx_seq_one_letter_code
_entity_poly.pdbx_strand_id
1 'polypeptide(L)'
;MFRFLHRRLPHVALLLLSACGLARCAAEPADQATIDRLYSAPAPVTEAGQRVFFIGHSLIGKDMPAMLAQLAPEGHGYESQLGWGAELQAHWEPDVPLAGGEVENAHPRFREAREAVASGDYDVLVVTEKIGLQASIEYHESWRYLALWAESAWAANPDTRVYLYETWHETDVAEGWLARIDGDLGALWEREIVDRALTETGAERPIYVIPAGQVLAAFVRRLDAEGGVGGLASRADLFDDSIHVNDLGDYLVALTHYAVIYGRSPVGLPYELVLADGSPAAAPGPEAARLMQEVVWDVVASYPRSGVRPPG
;
A
#
# COMPACT_ATOMS: atom_id res chain seq x y z
N MET A 1 25.09 83.39 -8.85
CA MET A 1 24.84 82.97 -7.45
C MET A 1 23.36 82.61 -7.34
N PHE A 2 22.99 81.34 -7.48
CA PHE A 2 21.87 80.67 -6.81
C PHE A 2 21.79 79.21 -7.32
N ARG A 3 21.77 78.30 -6.35
CA ARG A 3 21.91 76.84 -6.46
C ARG A 3 20.60 76.20 -6.95
N PHE A 4 20.67 75.27 -7.90
CA PHE A 4 19.65 74.23 -8.06
C PHE A 4 20.18 72.93 -7.43
N LEU A 5 19.52 72.48 -6.37
CA LEU A 5 19.71 71.15 -5.78
C LEU A 5 19.02 70.11 -6.68
N HIS A 6 19.78 69.21 -7.28
CA HIS A 6 19.26 67.92 -7.73
C HIS A 6 19.61 66.85 -6.68
N ARG A 7 18.59 66.48 -5.89
CA ARG A 7 18.58 65.30 -5.04
C ARG A 7 18.70 64.06 -5.94
N ARG A 8 19.81 63.34 -5.87
CA ARG A 8 19.92 61.97 -6.38
C ARG A 8 19.26 61.03 -5.38
N LEU A 9 18.21 60.34 -5.79
CA LEU A 9 17.68 59.17 -5.08
C LEU A 9 18.64 57.99 -5.33
N PRO A 10 19.06 57.23 -4.29
CA PRO A 10 19.78 55.99 -4.51
C PRO A 10 18.79 54.91 -4.96
N HIS A 11 19.11 54.22 -6.06
CA HIS A 11 18.43 53.01 -6.47
C HIS A 11 18.71 51.91 -5.43
N VAL A 12 17.75 51.65 -4.55
CA VAL A 12 17.72 50.42 -3.76
C VAL A 12 17.26 49.31 -4.70
N ALA A 13 18.21 48.51 -5.18
CA ALA A 13 17.91 47.25 -5.85
C ALA A 13 17.41 46.28 -4.77
N LEU A 14 16.09 46.05 -4.72
CA LEU A 14 15.52 44.93 -3.98
C LEU A 14 15.87 43.65 -4.75
N LEU A 15 16.88 42.92 -4.29
CA LEU A 15 17.03 41.50 -4.62
C LEU A 15 15.95 40.75 -3.85
N LEU A 16 14.84 40.44 -4.53
CA LEU A 16 13.89 39.43 -4.08
C LEU A 16 14.58 38.07 -4.18
N LEU A 17 15.25 37.67 -3.10
CA LEU A 17 15.65 36.29 -2.89
C LEU A 17 14.35 35.50 -2.65
N SER A 18 13.83 34.87 -3.70
CA SER A 18 12.79 33.85 -3.61
C SER A 18 13.28 32.77 -2.66
N ALA A 19 12.55 32.57 -1.56
CA ALA A 19 12.83 31.57 -0.52
C ALA A 19 12.68 30.10 -1.00
N CYS A 20 12.76 29.84 -2.31
CA CYS A 20 12.75 28.49 -2.90
C CYS A 20 14.14 27.89 -3.06
N GLY A 21 15.15 28.47 -2.42
CA GLY A 21 16.50 27.90 -2.39
C GLY A 21 16.64 26.95 -1.21
N LEU A 22 16.58 25.63 -1.46
CA LEU A 22 17.01 24.50 -0.60
C LEU A 22 15.91 23.67 0.10
N ALA A 23 14.64 24.06 0.08
CA ALA A 23 13.53 23.16 0.40
C ALA A 23 12.80 22.81 -0.90
N ARG A 24 12.87 21.55 -1.36
CA ARG A 24 11.93 21.07 -2.38
C ARG A 24 10.53 21.23 -1.79
N CYS A 25 9.69 22.07 -2.39
CA CYS A 25 8.28 22.11 -2.01
C CYS A 25 7.69 20.73 -2.32
N ALA A 26 7.02 20.10 -1.35
CA ALA A 26 6.29 18.86 -1.59
C ALA A 26 5.30 19.07 -2.76
N ALA A 27 5.21 18.12 -3.69
CA ALA A 27 4.23 18.19 -4.76
C ALA A 27 2.82 18.32 -4.20
N GLU A 28 2.03 19.23 -4.76
CA GLU A 28 0.61 19.31 -4.45
C GLU A 28 -0.11 18.02 -4.87
N PRO A 29 -1.09 17.53 -4.10
CA PRO A 29 -1.90 16.38 -4.49
C PRO A 29 -2.58 16.61 -5.85
N ALA A 30 -2.66 15.57 -6.68
CA ALA A 30 -3.38 15.61 -7.94
C ALA A 30 -4.84 16.07 -7.76
N ASP A 31 -5.36 16.83 -8.72
CA ASP A 31 -6.72 17.34 -8.65
C ASP A 31 -7.79 16.27 -8.94
N GLN A 32 -9.04 16.52 -8.53
CA GLN A 32 -10.12 15.55 -8.68
C GLN A 32 -10.36 15.15 -10.14
N ALA A 33 -10.18 16.06 -11.10
CA ALA A 33 -10.36 15.75 -12.52
C ALA A 33 -9.30 14.74 -13.01
N THR A 34 -8.07 14.85 -12.51
CA THR A 34 -6.99 13.91 -12.76
C THR A 34 -7.29 12.55 -12.14
N ILE A 35 -7.75 12.52 -10.88
CA ILE A 35 -8.15 11.29 -10.18
C ILE A 35 -9.29 10.60 -10.92
N ASP A 36 -10.38 11.31 -11.22
CA ASP A 36 -11.54 10.76 -11.92
C ASP A 36 -11.16 10.16 -13.27
N ARG A 37 -10.27 10.82 -14.02
CA ARG A 37 -9.75 10.30 -15.29
C ARG A 37 -8.99 9.00 -15.08
N LEU A 38 -8.03 8.98 -14.16
CA LEU A 38 -7.13 7.84 -13.94
C LEU A 38 -7.87 6.58 -13.47
N TYR A 39 -8.88 6.73 -12.60
CA TYR A 39 -9.63 5.59 -12.05
C TYR A 39 -10.98 5.35 -12.75
N SER A 40 -11.27 6.06 -13.85
CA SER A 40 -12.48 5.82 -14.67
C SER A 40 -12.46 4.46 -15.36
N ALA A 41 -11.28 3.95 -15.70
CA ALA A 41 -11.07 2.63 -16.29
C ALA A 41 -10.58 1.64 -15.23
N PRO A 42 -11.16 0.43 -15.15
CA PRO A 42 -10.65 -0.60 -14.24
C PRO A 42 -9.26 -1.08 -14.68
N ALA A 43 -8.51 -1.63 -13.73
CA ALA A 43 -7.32 -2.41 -14.03
C ALA A 43 -7.71 -3.65 -14.86
N PRO A 44 -6.81 -4.18 -15.71
CA PRO A 44 -7.07 -5.42 -16.44
C PRO A 44 -7.34 -6.60 -15.49
N VAL A 45 -8.40 -7.36 -15.76
CA VAL A 45 -8.61 -8.68 -15.12
C VAL A 45 -7.56 -9.64 -15.66
N THR A 46 -6.88 -10.37 -14.76
CA THR A 46 -5.80 -11.29 -15.12
C THR A 46 -6.20 -12.74 -14.86
N GLU A 47 -6.12 -13.56 -15.91
CA GLU A 47 -6.42 -15.00 -15.84
C GLU A 47 -5.18 -15.85 -15.55
N ALA A 48 -4.01 -15.37 -15.97
CA ALA A 48 -2.72 -16.04 -15.75
C ALA A 48 -2.08 -15.59 -14.43
N GLY A 49 -1.26 -16.46 -13.84
CA GLY A 49 -0.46 -16.11 -12.68
C GLY A 49 0.45 -14.91 -12.94
N GLN A 50 0.71 -14.12 -11.90
CA GLN A 50 1.50 -12.89 -11.96
C GLN A 50 2.82 -13.05 -11.20
N ARG A 51 3.88 -12.37 -11.65
CA ARG A 51 5.10 -12.13 -10.88
C ARG A 51 4.92 -10.86 -10.04
N VAL A 52 4.93 -11.02 -8.71
CA VAL A 52 4.67 -9.93 -7.76
C VAL A 52 5.90 -9.65 -6.90
N PHE A 53 6.30 -8.38 -6.80
CA PHE A 53 7.33 -7.97 -5.85
C PHE A 53 6.73 -7.17 -4.70
N PHE A 54 7.09 -7.53 -3.47
CA PHE A 54 6.62 -6.87 -2.25
C PHE A 54 7.73 -6.07 -1.57
N ILE A 55 7.48 -4.79 -1.28
CA ILE A 55 8.39 -3.92 -0.51
C ILE A 55 7.66 -3.40 0.72
N GLY A 56 8.27 -3.57 1.89
CA GLY A 56 7.77 -2.94 3.10
C GLY A 56 8.26 -3.63 4.36
N HIS A 57 7.33 -3.99 5.24
CA HIS A 57 7.68 -4.40 6.59
C HIS A 57 6.83 -5.57 7.10
N SER A 58 6.88 -5.82 8.41
CA SER A 58 6.22 -6.95 9.08
C SER A 58 4.72 -7.10 8.82
N LEU A 59 4.02 -6.07 8.32
CA LEU A 59 2.58 -6.17 7.98
C LEU A 59 2.33 -6.72 6.57
N ILE A 60 3.36 -6.80 5.72
CA ILE A 60 3.36 -7.73 4.59
C ILE A 60 3.68 -9.14 5.09
N GLY A 61 4.67 -9.25 5.98
CA GLY A 61 5.09 -10.53 6.55
C GLY A 61 5.60 -11.52 5.48
N LYS A 62 5.85 -12.76 5.91
CA LYS A 62 6.29 -13.85 5.02
C LYS A 62 5.12 -14.74 4.59
N ASP A 63 4.13 -14.86 5.45
CA ASP A 63 3.03 -15.82 5.31
C ASP A 63 1.94 -15.32 4.37
N MET A 64 1.54 -14.05 4.45
CA MET A 64 0.54 -13.50 3.52
C MET A 64 0.92 -13.68 2.04
N PRO A 65 2.14 -13.35 1.56
CA PRO A 65 2.52 -13.62 0.17
C PRO A 65 2.53 -15.12 -0.18
N ALA A 66 2.87 -16.00 0.77
CA ALA A 66 2.81 -17.45 0.59
C ALA A 66 1.37 -17.97 0.48
N MET A 67 0.44 -17.41 1.26
CA MET A 67 -0.99 -17.69 1.18
C MET A 67 -1.57 -17.19 -0.14
N LEU A 68 -1.22 -15.96 -0.57
CA LEU A 68 -1.62 -15.42 -1.86
C LEU A 68 -1.21 -16.34 -3.02
N ALA A 69 0.00 -16.91 -2.97
CA ALA A 69 0.48 -17.80 -4.02
C ALA A 69 -0.33 -19.09 -4.16
N GLN A 70 -0.95 -19.57 -3.08
CA GLN A 70 -1.83 -20.75 -3.10
C GLN A 70 -3.23 -20.43 -3.64
N LEU A 71 -3.67 -19.18 -3.47
CA LEU A 71 -4.96 -18.67 -3.94
C LEU A 71 -4.92 -18.25 -5.41
N ALA A 72 -3.74 -17.88 -5.89
CA ALA A 72 -3.50 -17.34 -7.22
C ALA A 72 -3.59 -18.40 -8.34
N PRO A 73 -3.84 -17.99 -9.60
CA PRO A 73 -3.73 -18.87 -10.76
C PRO A 73 -2.33 -19.45 -10.95
N GLU A 74 -2.26 -20.55 -11.70
CA GLU A 74 -0.99 -21.19 -12.07
C GLU A 74 -0.01 -20.21 -12.72
N GLY A 75 1.26 -20.31 -12.34
CA GLY A 75 2.34 -19.43 -12.79
C GLY A 75 2.61 -18.23 -11.88
N HIS A 76 1.82 -18.02 -10.82
CA HIS A 76 2.10 -16.97 -9.87
C HIS A 76 3.42 -17.20 -9.14
N GLY A 77 4.19 -16.13 -8.97
CA GLY A 77 5.43 -16.14 -8.21
C GLY A 77 5.61 -14.81 -7.49
N TYR A 78 6.27 -14.87 -6.35
CA TYR A 78 6.55 -13.67 -5.58
C TYR A 78 7.96 -13.68 -5.00
N GLU A 79 8.47 -12.48 -4.79
CA GLU A 79 9.66 -12.18 -4.01
C GLU A 79 9.41 -10.92 -3.17
N SER A 80 10.22 -10.69 -2.15
CA SER A 80 10.04 -9.55 -1.26
C SER A 80 11.36 -8.99 -0.74
N GLN A 81 11.30 -7.74 -0.27
CA GLN A 81 12.26 -7.17 0.68
C GLN A 81 11.50 -6.53 1.84
N LEU A 82 11.86 -6.93 3.06
CA LEU A 82 11.17 -6.56 4.28
C LEU A 82 12.13 -5.94 5.32
N GLY A 83 11.59 -5.07 6.18
CA GLY A 83 12.26 -4.60 7.40
C GLY A 83 11.31 -4.47 8.59
N TRP A 84 11.84 -4.16 9.77
CA TRP A 84 11.05 -3.95 10.99
C TRP A 84 10.44 -2.56 11.02
N GLY A 85 9.15 -2.46 10.73
CA GLY A 85 8.45 -1.17 10.63
C GLY A 85 9.22 -0.18 9.75
N ALA A 86 9.74 -0.66 8.63
CA ALA A 86 10.61 0.10 7.74
C ALA A 86 9.80 1.08 6.88
N GLU A 87 10.34 2.29 6.70
CA GLU A 87 9.81 3.27 5.77
C GLU A 87 10.17 2.92 4.31
N LEU A 88 9.37 3.38 3.34
CA LEU A 88 9.69 3.22 1.91
C LEU A 88 11.08 3.77 1.54
N GLN A 89 11.51 4.83 2.24
CA GLN A 89 12.83 5.44 2.13
C GLN A 89 13.96 4.44 2.41
N ALA A 90 13.84 3.62 3.45
CA ALA A 90 14.90 2.71 3.89
C ALA A 90 15.18 1.58 2.88
N HIS A 91 14.22 1.26 2.03
CA HIS A 91 14.40 0.31 0.93
C HIS A 91 15.11 0.93 -0.29
N TRP A 92 15.11 2.26 -0.40
CA TRP A 92 15.62 2.99 -1.56
C TRP A 92 17.01 3.58 -1.32
N GLU A 93 17.19 4.26 -0.19
CA GLU A 93 18.43 4.99 0.09
C GLU A 93 19.52 4.06 0.61
N PRO A 94 20.67 3.96 -0.06
CA PRO A 94 21.74 3.04 0.35
C PRO A 94 22.35 3.38 1.72
N ASP A 95 22.23 4.64 2.14
CA ASP A 95 22.78 5.14 3.40
C ASP A 95 21.76 5.12 4.56
N VAL A 96 20.51 4.71 4.30
CA VAL A 96 19.47 4.54 5.33
C VAL A 96 19.40 3.06 5.70
N PRO A 97 19.75 2.67 6.94
CA PRO A 97 19.72 1.27 7.32
C PRO A 97 18.32 0.67 7.27
N LEU A 98 18.18 -0.49 6.63
CA LEU A 98 16.97 -1.29 6.70
C LEU A 98 16.94 -2.10 8.00
N ALA A 99 16.35 -1.53 9.06
CA ALA A 99 16.26 -2.18 10.36
C ALA A 99 15.62 -3.57 10.26
N GLY A 100 16.23 -4.57 10.91
CA GLY A 100 15.75 -5.96 10.86
C GLY A 100 15.92 -6.66 9.50
N GLY A 101 16.48 -5.99 8.49
CA GLY A 101 16.55 -6.51 7.12
C GLY A 101 17.23 -7.86 7.01
N GLU A 102 18.36 -8.09 7.69
CA GLU A 102 19.04 -9.40 7.66
C GLU A 102 18.16 -10.55 8.19
N VAL A 103 17.33 -10.28 9.19
CA VAL A 103 16.46 -11.27 9.82
C VAL A 103 15.20 -11.48 8.99
N GLU A 104 14.57 -10.39 8.55
CA GLU A 104 13.34 -10.50 7.77
C GLU A 104 13.54 -11.07 6.38
N ASN A 105 14.73 -10.89 5.81
CA ASN A 105 15.06 -11.34 4.47
C ASN A 105 15.83 -12.67 4.42
N ALA A 106 15.98 -13.36 5.56
CA ALA A 106 16.60 -14.69 5.65
C ALA A 106 15.66 -15.82 5.13
N HIS A 107 15.15 -15.68 3.91
CA HIS A 107 14.25 -16.64 3.25
C HIS A 107 14.55 -16.74 1.74
N PRO A 108 14.21 -17.86 1.08
CA PRO A 108 14.58 -18.08 -0.33
C PRO A 108 13.85 -17.18 -1.35
N ARG A 109 12.89 -16.37 -0.89
CA ARG A 109 12.12 -15.43 -1.73
C ARG A 109 12.63 -13.99 -1.63
N PHE A 110 13.75 -13.77 -0.96
CA PHE A 110 14.35 -12.44 -0.86
C PHE A 110 15.04 -12.03 -2.16
N ARG A 111 14.85 -10.77 -2.56
CA ARG A 111 15.73 -10.06 -3.51
C ARG A 111 15.92 -8.62 -3.04
N GLU A 112 17.07 -8.03 -3.34
CA GLU A 112 17.32 -6.60 -3.12
C GLU A 112 16.33 -5.75 -3.93
N ALA A 113 15.60 -4.84 -3.26
CA ALA A 113 14.43 -4.21 -3.86
C ALA A 113 14.74 -3.39 -5.12
N ARG A 114 15.83 -2.60 -5.10
CA ARG A 114 16.22 -1.78 -6.25
C ARG A 114 16.63 -2.61 -7.45
N GLU A 115 17.36 -3.70 -7.22
CA GLU A 115 17.75 -4.63 -8.29
C GLU A 115 16.54 -5.38 -8.83
N ALA A 116 15.66 -5.86 -7.95
CA ALA A 116 14.45 -6.59 -8.31
C ALA A 116 13.51 -5.72 -9.15
N VAL A 117 13.20 -4.50 -8.72
CA VAL A 117 12.31 -3.59 -9.46
C VAL A 117 12.94 -3.17 -10.79
N ALA A 118 14.24 -2.85 -10.82
CA ALA A 118 14.92 -2.42 -12.05
C ALA A 118 15.13 -3.55 -13.07
N SER A 119 14.90 -4.81 -12.70
CA SER A 119 15.06 -5.96 -13.61
C SER A 119 13.97 -6.03 -14.69
N GLY A 120 12.77 -5.52 -14.41
CA GLY A 120 11.59 -5.67 -15.27
C GLY A 120 10.92 -7.06 -15.18
N ASP A 121 11.35 -7.91 -14.24
CA ASP A 121 10.84 -9.29 -14.09
C ASP A 121 9.40 -9.38 -13.54
N TYR A 122 8.84 -8.26 -13.07
CA TYR A 122 7.60 -8.22 -12.30
C TYR A 122 6.45 -7.60 -13.07
N ASP A 123 5.29 -8.26 -13.02
CA ASP A 123 4.03 -7.74 -13.56
C ASP A 123 3.38 -6.76 -12.57
N VAL A 124 3.65 -6.97 -11.27
CA VAL A 124 3.04 -6.23 -10.17
C VAL A 124 4.09 -5.84 -9.14
N LEU A 125 4.07 -4.57 -8.73
CA LEU A 125 4.79 -4.07 -7.58
C LEU A 125 3.80 -3.67 -6.49
N VAL A 126 3.94 -4.26 -5.30
CA VAL A 126 3.17 -3.90 -4.11
C VAL A 126 4.13 -3.28 -3.09
N VAL A 127 3.84 -2.05 -2.66
CA VAL A 127 4.65 -1.35 -1.65
C VAL A 127 3.75 -0.87 -0.51
N THR A 128 4.24 -0.86 0.72
CA THR A 128 3.54 -0.22 1.87
C THR A 128 4.46 0.73 2.60
N GLU A 129 3.88 1.80 3.14
CA GLU A 129 4.56 2.71 4.05
C GLU A 129 4.41 2.27 5.51
N LYS A 130 5.38 2.66 6.33
CA LYS A 130 5.38 2.45 7.78
C LYS A 130 4.15 3.04 8.47
N ILE A 131 3.66 2.32 9.48
CA ILE A 131 2.65 2.80 10.45
C ILE A 131 3.13 4.05 11.23
N GLY A 132 2.21 4.80 11.83
CA GLY A 132 2.52 6.16 12.27
C GLY A 132 2.61 7.13 11.08
N LEU A 133 1.73 6.91 10.10
CA LEU A 133 1.74 7.47 8.76
C LEU A 133 1.91 9.00 8.69
N GLN A 134 1.35 9.75 9.65
CA GLN A 134 1.53 11.20 9.72
C GLN A 134 3.01 11.60 9.84
N ALA A 135 3.76 10.90 10.71
CA ALA A 135 5.19 11.13 10.86
C ALA A 135 5.98 10.64 9.65
N SER A 136 5.59 9.49 9.06
CA SER A 136 6.18 8.99 7.82
C SER A 136 6.04 10.00 6.68
N ILE A 137 4.84 10.55 6.50
CA ILE A 137 4.57 11.61 5.52
C ILE A 137 5.42 12.86 5.84
N GLU A 138 5.38 13.35 7.08
CA GLU A 138 6.06 14.60 7.45
C GLU A 138 7.60 14.53 7.31
N TYR A 139 8.21 13.40 7.69
CA TYR A 139 9.66 13.30 7.86
C TYR A 139 10.37 12.39 6.86
N HIS A 140 9.65 11.52 6.14
CA HIS A 140 10.23 10.48 5.29
C HIS A 140 9.77 10.51 3.84
N GLU A 141 9.10 11.60 3.41
CA GLU A 141 8.71 11.85 2.02
C GLU A 141 7.97 10.67 1.37
N SER A 142 7.01 10.05 2.07
CA SER A 142 6.32 8.82 1.63
C SER A 142 5.79 8.85 0.18
N TRP A 143 5.18 9.97 -0.24
CA TRP A 143 4.71 10.14 -1.62
C TRP A 143 5.83 10.10 -2.65
N ARG A 144 6.99 10.66 -2.31
CA ARG A 144 8.14 10.73 -3.21
C ARG A 144 8.76 9.36 -3.39
N TYR A 145 8.91 8.57 -2.32
CA TYR A 145 9.45 7.22 -2.46
C TYR A 145 8.46 6.30 -3.18
N LEU A 146 7.15 6.47 -2.98
CA LEU A 146 6.16 5.80 -3.83
C LEU A 146 6.34 6.16 -5.32
N ALA A 147 6.52 7.44 -5.64
CA ALA A 147 6.77 7.88 -7.01
C ALA A 147 8.06 7.28 -7.60
N LEU A 148 9.16 7.29 -6.84
CA LEU A 148 10.45 6.72 -7.27
C LEU A 148 10.34 5.20 -7.55
N TRP A 149 9.64 4.46 -6.69
CA TRP A 149 9.40 3.03 -6.91
C TRP A 149 8.55 2.79 -8.16
N ALA A 150 7.49 3.59 -8.35
CA ALA A 150 6.61 3.48 -9.51
C ALA A 150 7.37 3.79 -10.82
N GLU A 151 8.13 4.88 -10.86
CA GLU A 151 8.95 5.26 -12.03
C GLU A 151 10.00 4.20 -12.35
N SER A 152 10.68 3.66 -11.33
CA SER A 152 11.66 2.59 -11.50
C SER A 152 11.02 1.34 -12.12
N ALA A 153 9.84 0.94 -11.64
CA ALA A 153 9.09 -0.19 -12.17
C ALA A 153 8.67 0.02 -13.62
N TRP A 154 8.10 1.18 -13.94
CA TRP A 154 7.62 1.49 -15.29
C TRP A 154 8.75 1.72 -16.30
N ALA A 155 9.90 2.22 -15.84
CA ALA A 155 11.10 2.33 -16.68
C ALA A 155 11.65 0.96 -17.08
N ALA A 156 11.58 -0.03 -16.19
CA ALA A 156 12.03 -1.39 -16.45
C ALA A 156 11.01 -2.23 -17.24
N ASN A 157 9.73 -2.13 -16.87
CA ASN A 157 8.61 -2.77 -17.55
C ASN A 157 7.39 -1.81 -17.59
N PRO A 158 7.07 -1.21 -18.76
CA PRO A 158 5.98 -0.25 -18.91
C PRO A 158 4.58 -0.77 -18.56
N ASP A 159 4.40 -2.10 -18.51
CA ASP A 159 3.11 -2.73 -18.20
C ASP A 159 2.95 -3.06 -16.71
N THR A 160 3.97 -2.79 -15.88
CA THR A 160 3.93 -3.08 -14.44
C THR A 160 2.79 -2.31 -13.76
N ARG A 161 1.94 -3.03 -13.02
CA ARG A 161 0.92 -2.42 -12.14
C ARG A 161 1.52 -2.13 -10.78
N VAL A 162 1.37 -0.91 -10.30
CA VAL A 162 1.90 -0.47 -9.00
C VAL A 162 0.75 -0.27 -8.03
N TYR A 163 0.90 -0.84 -6.84
CA TYR A 163 -0.07 -0.80 -5.76
C TYR A 163 0.57 -0.24 -4.49
N LEU A 164 -0.08 0.76 -3.89
CA LEU A 164 0.13 1.10 -2.49
C LEU A 164 -0.77 0.19 -1.64
N TYR A 165 -0.17 -0.59 -0.76
CA TYR A 165 -0.88 -1.44 0.18
C TYR A 165 -1.23 -0.62 1.43
N GLU A 166 -2.53 -0.36 1.63
CA GLU A 166 -3.04 0.29 2.84
C GLU A 166 -3.10 -0.75 3.97
N THR A 167 -2.26 -0.52 4.99
CA THR A 167 -2.24 -1.28 6.24
C THR A 167 -3.14 -0.61 7.29
N TRP A 168 -3.08 -1.10 8.52
CA TRP A 168 -3.90 -0.66 9.65
C TRP A 168 -3.04 -0.10 10.79
N HIS A 169 -3.72 0.30 11.87
CA HIS A 169 -3.11 0.82 13.10
C HIS A 169 -3.15 -0.19 14.23
N GLU A 170 -2.48 0.10 15.34
CA GLU A 170 -2.58 -0.68 16.55
C GLU A 170 -4.05 -0.75 17.00
N THR A 171 -4.51 -1.95 17.36
CA THR A 171 -5.91 -2.24 17.70
C THR A 171 -6.39 -1.50 18.96
N ASP A 172 -5.46 -1.08 19.81
CA ASP A 172 -5.66 -0.32 21.03
C ASP A 172 -5.31 1.18 20.90
N VAL A 173 -5.13 1.68 19.68
CA VAL A 173 -4.85 3.09 19.39
C VAL A 173 -5.91 4.01 20.03
N ALA A 174 -5.46 5.08 20.70
CA ALA A 174 -6.28 5.90 21.59
C ALA A 174 -7.45 6.60 20.89
N GLU A 175 -7.28 7.01 19.64
CA GLU A 175 -8.31 7.64 18.81
C GLU A 175 -9.40 6.66 18.36
N GLY A 176 -9.18 5.35 18.56
CA GLY A 176 -10.07 4.28 18.14
C GLY A 176 -9.71 3.72 16.77
N TRP A 177 -9.42 2.43 16.72
CA TRP A 177 -8.94 1.73 15.52
C TRP A 177 -9.85 1.86 14.30
N LEU A 178 -11.17 1.64 14.45
CA LEU A 178 -12.13 1.78 13.34
C LEU A 178 -12.21 3.23 12.84
N ALA A 179 -12.16 4.20 13.75
CA ALA A 179 -12.22 5.62 13.38
C ALA A 179 -10.97 6.06 12.62
N ARG A 180 -9.80 5.56 13.02
CA ARG A 180 -8.53 5.79 12.32
C ARG A 180 -8.54 5.18 10.92
N ILE A 181 -8.97 3.92 10.78
CA ILE A 181 -9.07 3.27 9.46
C ILE A 181 -10.02 4.05 8.53
N ASP A 182 -11.20 4.45 9.01
CA ASP A 182 -12.17 5.18 8.19
C ASP A 182 -11.64 6.56 7.74
N GLY A 183 -10.95 7.27 8.64
CA GLY A 183 -10.46 8.62 8.39
C GLY A 183 -9.17 8.68 7.56
N ASP A 184 -8.23 7.77 7.83
CA ASP A 184 -6.86 7.88 7.35
C ASP A 184 -6.73 7.42 5.88
N LEU A 185 -7.63 6.60 5.34
CA LEU A 185 -7.61 6.20 3.93
C LEU A 185 -7.63 7.42 2.99
N GLY A 186 -8.70 8.21 3.05
CA GLY A 186 -8.85 9.38 2.18
C GLY A 186 -7.88 10.50 2.55
N ALA A 187 -7.65 10.72 3.85
CA ALA A 187 -6.89 11.86 4.33
C ALA A 187 -5.38 11.69 4.21
N LEU A 188 -4.85 10.47 4.38
CA LEU A 188 -3.41 10.22 4.44
C LEU A 188 -2.95 9.31 3.29
N TRP A 189 -3.49 8.09 3.18
CA TRP A 189 -3.06 7.13 2.17
C TRP A 189 -3.32 7.63 0.75
N GLU A 190 -4.51 8.14 0.48
CA GLU A 190 -4.87 8.68 -0.84
C GLU A 190 -4.27 10.07 -1.05
N ARG A 191 -4.73 11.06 -0.27
CA ARG A 191 -4.43 12.47 -0.54
C ARG A 191 -2.94 12.81 -0.38
N GLU A 192 -2.29 12.30 0.66
CA GLU A 192 -0.94 12.73 1.02
C GLU A 192 0.15 11.81 0.45
N ILE A 193 -0.20 10.58 0.05
CA ILE A 193 0.76 9.64 -0.55
C ILE A 193 0.45 9.43 -2.02
N VAL A 194 -0.67 8.79 -2.37
CA VAL A 194 -0.99 8.43 -3.76
C VAL A 194 -1.14 9.67 -4.64
N ASP A 195 -1.94 10.65 -4.25
CA ASP A 195 -2.27 11.80 -5.11
C ASP A 195 -1.06 12.71 -5.33
N ARG A 196 -0.19 12.84 -4.32
CA ARG A 196 1.09 13.54 -4.48
C ARG A 196 2.06 12.76 -5.36
N ALA A 197 2.15 11.43 -5.20
CA ALA A 197 2.98 10.58 -6.05
C ALA A 197 2.50 10.62 -7.52
N LEU A 198 1.19 10.67 -7.75
CA LEU A 198 0.63 10.86 -9.09
C LEU A 198 1.08 12.19 -9.71
N THR A 199 1.10 13.29 -8.96
CA THR A 199 1.65 14.56 -9.45
C THR A 199 3.13 14.45 -9.80
N GLU A 200 3.95 13.84 -8.94
CA GLU A 200 5.40 13.66 -9.17
C GLU A 200 5.67 12.83 -10.43
N THR A 201 4.90 11.77 -10.66
CA THR A 201 5.02 10.87 -11.83
C THR A 201 4.36 11.40 -13.10
N GLY A 202 3.81 12.62 -13.09
CA GLY A 202 3.12 13.23 -14.23
C GLY A 202 1.70 12.71 -14.48
N ALA A 203 1.17 11.86 -13.61
CA ALA A 203 -0.22 11.37 -13.61
C ALA A 203 -0.68 10.75 -14.94
N GLU A 204 0.23 10.06 -15.65
CA GLU A 204 -0.11 9.41 -16.92
C GLU A 204 -0.91 8.11 -16.71
N ARG A 205 -0.70 7.45 -15.58
CA ARG A 205 -1.24 6.14 -15.22
C ARG A 205 -1.53 6.07 -13.72
N PRO A 206 -2.49 5.24 -13.28
CA PRO A 206 -2.85 5.13 -11.88
C PRO A 206 -1.78 4.40 -11.06
N ILE A 207 -1.72 4.72 -9.76
CA ILE A 207 -1.13 3.89 -8.72
C ILE A 207 -2.31 3.40 -7.88
N TYR A 208 -2.59 2.10 -7.95
CA TYR A 208 -3.77 1.53 -7.29
C TYR A 208 -3.55 1.35 -5.79
N VAL A 209 -4.63 1.08 -5.05
CA VAL A 209 -4.59 0.84 -3.61
C VAL A 209 -5.12 -0.55 -3.27
N ILE A 210 -4.41 -1.30 -2.42
CA ILE A 210 -4.91 -2.54 -1.81
C ILE A 210 -5.46 -2.19 -0.42
N PRO A 211 -6.79 -2.16 -0.21
CA PRO A 211 -7.40 -1.54 0.98
C PRO A 211 -7.59 -2.54 2.14
N ALA A 212 -6.51 -3.15 2.66
CA ALA A 212 -6.68 -4.23 3.63
C ALA A 212 -7.13 -3.74 5.02
N GLY A 213 -6.75 -2.53 5.43
CA GLY A 213 -7.29 -1.90 6.63
C GLY A 213 -8.81 -1.76 6.53
N GLN A 214 -9.32 -1.32 5.37
CA GLN A 214 -10.75 -1.22 5.11
C GLN A 214 -11.45 -2.59 5.13
N VAL A 215 -10.83 -3.62 4.54
CA VAL A 215 -11.36 -4.98 4.57
C VAL A 215 -11.42 -5.52 6.00
N LEU A 216 -10.36 -5.36 6.79
CA LEU A 216 -10.34 -5.78 8.19
C LEU A 216 -11.44 -5.08 8.99
N ALA A 217 -11.59 -3.76 8.84
CA ALA A 217 -12.62 -3.00 9.51
C ALA A 217 -14.04 -3.42 9.08
N ALA A 218 -14.25 -3.66 7.78
CA ALA A 218 -15.53 -4.16 7.28
C ALA A 218 -15.85 -5.55 7.82
N PHE A 219 -14.87 -6.44 7.88
CA PHE A 219 -15.06 -7.79 8.41
C PHE A 219 -15.39 -7.76 9.90
N VAL A 220 -14.64 -7.00 10.70
CA VAL A 220 -14.92 -6.83 12.14
C VAL A 220 -16.33 -6.28 12.37
N ARG A 221 -16.77 -5.28 11.60
CA ARG A 221 -18.14 -4.76 11.70
C ARG A 221 -19.20 -5.83 11.40
N ARG A 222 -18.96 -6.70 10.41
CA ARG A 222 -19.89 -7.79 10.07
C ARG A 222 -19.88 -8.87 11.15
N LEU A 223 -18.72 -9.23 11.65
CA LEU A 223 -18.54 -10.15 12.76
C LEU A 223 -19.30 -9.67 14.01
N ASP A 224 -19.12 -8.41 14.40
CA ASP A 224 -19.80 -7.80 15.54
C ASP A 224 -21.32 -7.76 15.35
N ALA A 225 -21.79 -7.41 14.14
CA ALA A 225 -23.21 -7.36 13.81
C ALA A 225 -23.90 -8.74 13.86
N GLU A 226 -23.16 -9.81 13.54
CA GLU A 226 -23.65 -11.20 13.61
C GLU A 226 -23.48 -11.82 15.01
N GLY A 227 -22.71 -11.18 15.90
CA GLY A 227 -22.40 -11.70 17.23
C GLY A 227 -21.36 -12.83 17.21
N GLY A 228 -20.51 -12.86 16.18
CA GLY A 228 -19.53 -13.90 15.92
C GLY A 228 -19.94 -14.88 14.81
N VAL A 229 -18.95 -15.45 14.11
CA VAL A 229 -19.13 -16.34 12.95
C VAL A 229 -18.02 -17.37 12.94
N GLY A 230 -18.36 -18.66 12.73
CA GLY A 230 -17.36 -19.71 12.50
C GLY A 230 -16.33 -19.89 13.64
N GLY A 231 -16.69 -19.54 14.88
CA GLY A 231 -15.77 -19.60 16.02
C GLY A 231 -14.97 -18.32 16.27
N LEU A 232 -15.09 -17.32 15.39
CA LEU A 232 -14.57 -15.97 15.62
C LEU A 232 -15.63 -15.15 16.35
N ALA A 233 -15.21 -14.37 17.33
CA ALA A 233 -16.10 -13.57 18.17
C ALA A 233 -15.78 -12.07 18.08
N SER A 234 -14.53 -11.71 17.78
CA SER A 234 -14.09 -10.32 17.76
C SER A 234 -12.86 -10.10 16.89
N ARG A 235 -12.49 -8.84 16.69
CA ARG A 235 -11.22 -8.45 16.07
C ARG A 235 -10.00 -9.15 16.68
N ALA A 236 -9.98 -9.40 17.99
CA ALA A 236 -8.84 -10.01 18.65
C ALA A 236 -8.51 -11.42 18.11
N ASP A 237 -9.49 -12.08 17.48
CA ASP A 237 -9.28 -13.41 16.89
C ASP A 237 -8.47 -13.36 15.57
N LEU A 238 -8.19 -12.17 15.03
CA LEU A 238 -7.43 -11.97 13.78
C LEU A 238 -5.99 -11.51 14.01
N PHE A 239 -5.61 -11.26 15.26
CA PHE A 239 -4.32 -10.65 15.61
C PHE A 239 -3.59 -11.47 16.67
N ASP A 240 -2.27 -11.58 16.52
CA ASP A 240 -1.40 -12.18 17.54
C ASP A 240 -1.03 -11.18 18.64
N ASP A 241 -0.92 -9.91 18.27
CA ASP A 241 -0.68 -8.80 19.19
C ASP A 241 -1.52 -7.57 18.83
N SER A 242 -1.14 -6.37 19.25
CA SER A 242 -1.94 -5.19 18.94
C SER A 242 -1.82 -4.74 17.48
N ILE A 243 -0.90 -5.24 16.66
CA ILE A 243 -0.64 -4.76 15.30
C ILE A 243 -0.44 -5.88 14.26
N HIS A 244 0.16 -7.00 14.63
CA HIS A 244 0.42 -8.11 13.73
C HIS A 244 -0.79 -9.05 13.67
N VAL A 245 -1.23 -9.33 12.45
CA VAL A 245 -2.26 -10.32 12.18
C VAL A 245 -1.72 -11.73 12.46
N ASN A 246 -2.62 -12.64 12.84
CA ASN A 246 -2.33 -14.07 12.88
C ASN A 246 -2.70 -14.72 11.53
N ASP A 247 -2.60 -16.05 11.42
CA ASP A 247 -2.93 -16.82 10.22
C ASP A 247 -4.30 -16.47 9.60
N LEU A 248 -5.32 -16.16 10.42
CA LEU A 248 -6.66 -15.83 9.95
C LEU A 248 -6.73 -14.42 9.38
N GLY A 249 -6.03 -13.47 10.00
CA GLY A 249 -5.87 -12.13 9.45
C GLY A 249 -5.02 -12.13 8.18
N ASP A 250 -3.94 -12.91 8.14
CA ASP A 250 -3.12 -13.08 6.93
C ASP A 250 -3.92 -13.69 5.78
N TYR A 251 -4.78 -14.67 6.04
CA TYR A 251 -5.70 -15.19 5.04
C TYR A 251 -6.63 -14.11 4.49
N LEU A 252 -7.23 -13.28 5.35
CA LEU A 252 -8.10 -12.17 4.93
C LEU A 252 -7.34 -11.12 4.09
N VAL A 253 -6.10 -10.81 4.45
CA VAL A 253 -5.22 -9.90 3.70
C VAL A 253 -4.80 -10.53 2.37
N ALA A 254 -4.49 -11.82 2.33
CA ALA A 254 -4.14 -12.54 1.11
C ALA A 254 -5.32 -12.58 0.11
N LEU A 255 -6.55 -12.80 0.59
CA LEU A 255 -7.76 -12.68 -0.25
C LEU A 255 -7.91 -11.27 -0.81
N THR A 256 -7.60 -10.24 -0.02
CA THR A 256 -7.66 -8.83 -0.47
C THR A 256 -6.67 -8.58 -1.60
N HIS A 257 -5.42 -9.04 -1.45
CA HIS A 257 -4.41 -8.97 -2.51
C HIS A 257 -4.84 -9.75 -3.75
N TYR A 258 -5.38 -10.96 -3.58
CA TYR A 258 -5.89 -11.76 -4.70
C TYR A 258 -6.97 -10.98 -5.47
N ALA A 259 -7.96 -10.44 -4.76
CA ALA A 259 -9.09 -9.77 -5.39
C ALA A 259 -8.65 -8.55 -6.20
N VAL A 260 -7.70 -7.77 -5.66
CA VAL A 260 -7.17 -6.56 -6.31
C VAL A 260 -6.21 -6.89 -7.46
N ILE A 261 -5.26 -7.80 -7.25
CA ILE A 261 -4.25 -8.15 -8.25
C ILE A 261 -4.89 -8.87 -9.43
N TYR A 262 -5.88 -9.73 -9.20
CA TYR A 262 -6.50 -10.49 -10.28
C TYR A 262 -7.77 -9.87 -10.83
N GLY A 263 -8.38 -8.92 -10.11
CA GLY A 263 -9.68 -8.35 -10.47
C GLY A 263 -10.81 -9.38 -10.40
N ARG A 264 -10.69 -10.37 -9.50
CA ARG A 264 -11.56 -11.54 -9.42
C ARG A 264 -12.12 -11.73 -8.03
N SER A 265 -13.34 -12.24 -7.95
CA SER A 265 -13.95 -12.56 -6.66
C SER A 265 -13.17 -13.70 -5.98
N PRO A 266 -12.79 -13.56 -4.69
CA PRO A 266 -12.18 -14.63 -3.92
C PRO A 266 -13.22 -15.65 -3.39
N VAL A 267 -14.51 -15.44 -3.67
CA VAL A 267 -15.59 -16.34 -3.24
C VAL A 267 -15.41 -17.74 -3.83
N GLY A 268 -15.37 -18.73 -2.95
CA GLY A 268 -15.20 -20.14 -3.29
C GLY A 268 -13.75 -20.60 -3.40
N LEU A 269 -12.77 -19.73 -3.12
CA LEU A 269 -11.37 -20.12 -2.99
C LEU A 269 -11.16 -21.04 -1.76
N PRO A 270 -10.09 -21.86 -1.77
CA PRO A 270 -9.72 -22.66 -0.60
C PRO A 270 -9.37 -21.76 0.59
N TYR A 271 -9.59 -22.29 1.80
CA TYR A 271 -9.32 -21.60 3.06
C TYR A 271 -8.43 -22.41 4.02
N GLU A 272 -8.05 -23.63 3.63
CA GLU A 272 -7.03 -24.43 4.31
C GLU A 272 -5.71 -24.23 3.53
N LEU A 273 -4.83 -23.40 4.08
CA LEU A 273 -3.57 -23.01 3.45
C LEU A 273 -2.37 -23.44 4.30
N VAL A 274 -1.18 -23.30 3.74
CA VAL A 274 0.09 -23.44 4.47
C VAL A 274 0.80 -22.10 4.63
N LEU A 275 1.60 -21.99 5.70
CA LEU A 275 2.49 -20.87 5.97
C LEU A 275 3.72 -20.92 5.04
N ALA A 276 4.54 -19.85 5.07
CA ALA A 276 5.73 -19.73 4.24
C ALA A 276 6.79 -20.80 4.52
N ASP A 277 6.81 -21.34 5.75
CA ASP A 277 7.69 -22.46 6.13
C ASP A 277 7.14 -23.84 5.73
N GLY A 278 5.94 -23.88 5.14
CA GLY A 278 5.25 -25.09 4.69
C GLY A 278 4.43 -25.80 5.76
N SER A 279 4.39 -25.29 6.99
CA SER A 279 3.50 -25.81 8.03
C SER A 279 2.04 -25.42 7.77
N PRO A 280 1.05 -26.20 8.25
CA PRO A 280 -0.37 -25.85 8.09
C PRO A 280 -0.71 -24.56 8.85
N ALA A 281 -1.40 -23.63 8.19
CA ALA A 281 -1.96 -22.45 8.84
C ALA A 281 -3.25 -22.81 9.59
N ALA A 282 -3.57 -22.06 10.65
CA ALA A 282 -4.90 -22.09 11.24
C ALA A 282 -5.94 -21.59 10.22
N ALA A 283 -7.01 -22.37 10.02
CA ALA A 283 -8.04 -22.07 9.04
C ALA A 283 -9.30 -21.51 9.73
N PRO A 284 -10.00 -20.52 9.14
CA PRO A 284 -11.17 -19.87 9.76
C PRO A 284 -12.43 -20.77 9.86
N GLY A 285 -12.40 -21.99 9.30
CA GLY A 285 -13.58 -22.81 9.11
C GLY A 285 -14.50 -22.28 7.98
N PRO A 286 -15.44 -23.09 7.48
CA PRO A 286 -16.15 -22.79 6.24
C PRO A 286 -17.05 -21.55 6.31
N GLU A 287 -17.74 -21.31 7.44
CA GLU A 287 -18.64 -20.15 7.58
C GLU A 287 -17.87 -18.83 7.63
N ALA A 288 -16.82 -18.75 8.45
CA ALA A 288 -16.01 -17.52 8.52
C ALA A 288 -15.18 -17.33 7.24
N ALA A 289 -14.66 -18.39 6.62
CA ALA A 289 -14.02 -18.31 5.31
C ALA A 289 -14.95 -17.69 4.27
N ARG A 290 -16.22 -18.13 4.24
CA ARG A 290 -17.22 -17.59 3.31
C ARG A 290 -17.46 -16.11 3.55
N LEU A 291 -17.66 -15.71 4.79
CA LEU A 291 -17.87 -14.30 5.15
C LEU A 291 -16.66 -13.44 4.80
N MET A 292 -15.43 -13.89 5.10
CA MET A 292 -14.20 -13.21 4.74
C MET A 292 -14.11 -12.95 3.23
N GLN A 293 -14.38 -13.97 2.41
CA GLN A 293 -14.35 -13.85 0.94
C GLN A 293 -15.42 -12.89 0.41
N GLU A 294 -16.62 -12.89 0.98
CA GLU A 294 -17.69 -11.97 0.59
C GLU A 294 -17.35 -10.53 0.96
N VAL A 295 -16.87 -10.29 2.19
CA VAL A 295 -16.48 -8.96 2.65
C VAL A 295 -15.35 -8.38 1.80
N VAL A 296 -14.33 -9.19 1.48
CA VAL A 296 -13.25 -8.76 0.59
C VAL A 296 -13.82 -8.28 -0.74
N TRP A 297 -14.70 -9.07 -1.36
CA TRP A 297 -15.28 -8.70 -2.65
C TRP A 297 -16.14 -7.44 -2.56
N ASP A 298 -16.98 -7.32 -1.54
CA ASP A 298 -17.84 -6.16 -1.30
C ASP A 298 -17.00 -4.86 -1.21
N VAL A 299 -15.92 -4.88 -0.44
CA VAL A 299 -15.05 -3.71 -0.24
C VAL A 299 -14.26 -3.40 -1.50
N VAL A 300 -13.56 -4.39 -2.06
CA VAL A 300 -12.66 -4.17 -3.21
C VAL A 300 -13.45 -3.72 -4.45
N ALA A 301 -14.61 -4.32 -4.71
CA ALA A 301 -15.44 -3.99 -5.87
C ALA A 301 -16.17 -2.64 -5.74
N SER A 302 -16.32 -2.09 -4.52
CA SER A 302 -16.95 -0.79 -4.28
C SER A 302 -15.95 0.37 -4.14
N TYR A 303 -14.65 0.08 -4.13
CA TYR A 303 -13.58 1.05 -3.98
C TYR A 303 -12.84 1.31 -5.31
N PRO A 304 -13.12 2.41 -6.04
CA PRO A 304 -12.59 2.61 -7.39
C PRO A 304 -11.06 2.61 -7.51
N ARG A 305 -10.36 3.09 -6.47
CA ARG A 305 -8.89 3.13 -6.45
C ARG A 305 -8.25 1.76 -6.30
N SER A 306 -9.02 0.71 -5.99
CA SER A 306 -8.55 -0.68 -6.12
C SER A 306 -8.29 -1.09 -7.57
N GLY A 307 -8.90 -0.39 -8.52
CA GLY A 307 -8.90 -0.77 -9.93
C GLY A 307 -9.85 -1.92 -10.27
N VAL A 308 -10.54 -2.52 -9.29
CA VAL A 308 -11.49 -3.61 -9.51
C VAL A 308 -12.87 -3.04 -9.83
N ARG A 309 -13.55 -3.65 -10.81
CA ARG A 309 -14.96 -3.40 -11.09
C ARG A 309 -15.68 -4.74 -11.24
N PRO A 310 -16.83 -4.94 -10.57
CA PRO A 310 -17.58 -6.17 -10.75
C PRO A 310 -18.09 -6.26 -12.20
N PRO A 311 -18.19 -7.48 -12.77
CA PRO A 311 -18.86 -7.65 -14.06
C PRO A 311 -20.30 -7.13 -13.93
N GLY A 312 -20.68 -6.25 -14.86
CA GLY A 312 -22.03 -5.63 -14.91
C GLY A 312 -23.12 -6.57 -15.36
#